data_AF-A0A059LC26-F1
#
_entry.id   AF-A0A059LC26-F1
#
_cell.length_a   1.000
_cell.length_b   1.000
_cell.length_c   1.000
_cell.angle_alpha   90.00
_cell.angle_beta   90.00
_cell.angle_gamma   90.00
#
_symmetry.space_group_name_H-M   'P 1'
#
loop_
_entity.id
_entity.type
_entity.pdbx_description
1 polymer ?
#
loop_
_entity_poly.entity_id
_entity_poly.type
_entity_poly.pdbx_seq_one_letter_code
_entity_poly.pdbx_strand_id
1 'polypeptide(L)'
;GYPATVTATVTYTLTEDNVLRTEMNASADSETPVNLAQHSYFNMGGHDSGTILNHRLTIHGSHYTPVNDVQIPTGEILSVQGTPFDFKTSRAIGERIKDVPGPAPGGYDHNYVLFDLGPDAKSKTKDGMAFAR
;
A
#
# COMPACT_ATOMS: atom_id res chain seq x y z
N GLY A 1 -19.07 -15.39 0.90
CA GLY A 1 -19.45 -13.98 1.10
C GLY A 1 -18.99 -13.56 2.47
N TYR A 2 -18.76 -12.26 2.69
CA TYR A 2 -18.45 -11.73 4.02
C TYR A 2 -19.66 -11.92 4.97
N PRO A 3 -19.44 -12.17 6.27
CA PRO A 3 -20.49 -12.63 7.19
C PRO A 3 -21.44 -11.54 7.72
N ALA A 4 -21.13 -10.26 7.49
CA ALA A 4 -21.81 -9.13 8.11
C ALA A 4 -22.33 -8.12 7.09
N THR A 5 -23.36 -7.35 7.47
CA THR A 5 -23.71 -6.13 6.74
C THR A 5 -22.71 -5.04 7.09
N VAL A 6 -22.01 -4.51 6.09
CA VAL A 6 -21.08 -3.39 6.26
C VAL A 6 -21.69 -2.12 5.67
N THR A 7 -21.82 -1.08 6.49
CA THR A 7 -22.11 0.29 6.02
C THR A 7 -20.78 1.03 5.91
N ALA A 8 -20.41 1.43 4.69
CA ALA A 8 -19.18 2.16 4.44
C ALA A 8 -19.48 3.55 3.87
N THR A 9 -18.72 4.55 4.30
CA THR A 9 -18.78 5.93 3.83
C THR A 9 -17.39 6.36 3.38
N VAL A 10 -17.31 6.93 2.19
CA VAL A 10 -16.09 7.56 1.68
C VAL A 10 -16.35 9.05 1.47
N THR A 11 -15.50 9.89 2.05
CA THR A 11 -15.55 11.34 1.87
C THR A 11 -14.28 11.80 1.17
N TYR A 12 -14.46 12.48 0.05
CA TYR A 12 -13.37 13.13 -0.69
C TYR A 12 -13.43 14.63 -0.46
N THR A 13 -12.31 15.20 -0.01
CA THR A 13 -12.18 16.64 0.24
C THR A 13 -10.98 17.15 -0.53
N LEU A 14 -11.19 18.16 -1.37
CA LEU A 14 -10.11 18.95 -1.98
C LEU A 14 -9.98 20.26 -1.20
N THR A 15 -8.79 20.54 -0.68
CA THR A 15 -8.50 21.77 0.05
C THR A 15 -7.82 22.81 -0.85
N GLU A 16 -7.86 24.08 -0.42
CA GLU A 16 -7.15 25.19 -1.07
C GLU A 16 -5.61 24.98 -1.10
N ASP A 17 -5.08 24.16 -0.20
CA ASP A 17 -3.65 23.80 -0.15
C ASP A 17 -3.28 22.65 -1.12
N ASN A 18 -4.12 22.36 -2.11
CA ASN A 18 -3.96 21.25 -3.07
C ASN A 18 -3.87 19.87 -2.42
N VAL A 19 -4.58 19.65 -1.31
CA VAL A 19 -4.65 18.34 -0.65
C VAL A 19 -5.93 17.62 -1.07
N LEU A 20 -5.78 16.46 -1.70
CA LEU A 20 -6.86 15.49 -1.84
C LEU A 20 -6.88 14.58 -0.62
N ARG A 21 -7.79 14.83 0.31
CA ARG A 21 -8.02 13.98 1.48
C ARG A 21 -9.10 12.94 1.14
N THR A 22 -8.80 11.68 1.42
CA THR A 22 -9.75 10.56 1.30
C THR A 22 -9.97 9.96 2.68
N GLU A 23 -11.18 10.07 3.20
CA GLU A 23 -11.57 9.50 4.49
C GLU A 23 -12.49 8.33 4.26
N MET A 24 -12.13 7.16 4.78
CA MET A 24 -12.87 5.92 4.60
C MET A 24 -13.29 5.40 5.97
N ASN A 25 -14.59 5.30 6.19
CA ASN A 25 -15.17 4.78 7.43
C ASN A 25 -16.05 3.59 7.12
N ALA A 26 -16.05 2.60 8.00
CA ALA A 26 -16.94 1.45 7.91
C ALA A 26 -17.43 1.04 9.30
N SER A 27 -18.69 0.58 9.36
CA SER A 27 -19.26 -0.12 10.51
C SER A 27 -19.89 -1.42 10.04
N ALA A 28 -19.85 -2.44 10.89
CA ALA A 28 -20.42 -3.75 10.62
C ALA A 28 -21.41 -4.15 11.72
N ASP A 29 -22.44 -4.91 11.37
CA ASP A 29 -23.42 -5.44 12.33
C ASP A 29 -22.92 -6.68 13.11
N SER A 30 -21.81 -7.27 12.69
CA SER A 30 -21.16 -8.43 13.29
C SER A 30 -19.69 -8.52 12.85
N GLU A 31 -18.92 -9.43 13.45
CA GLU A 31 -17.50 -9.61 13.15
C GLU A 31 -17.28 -9.93 11.66
N THR A 32 -16.53 -9.07 10.98
CA THR A 32 -16.12 -9.27 9.59
C THR A 32 -14.79 -8.57 9.35
N PRO A 33 -13.92 -9.11 8.49
CA PRO A 33 -12.76 -8.36 8.02
C PRO A 33 -13.21 -7.16 7.16
N VAL A 34 -12.54 -6.02 7.33
CA VAL A 34 -12.67 -4.82 6.50
C VAL A 34 -11.28 -4.25 6.22
N ASN A 35 -10.97 -4.01 4.96
CA ASN A 35 -9.76 -3.30 4.53
C ASN A 35 -10.12 -2.44 3.33
N LEU A 36 -10.20 -1.12 3.51
CA LEU A 36 -10.60 -0.18 2.47
C LEU A 36 -9.35 0.47 1.86
N ALA A 37 -9.34 0.61 0.55
CA ALA A 37 -8.23 1.20 -0.18
C ALA A 37 -8.72 2.09 -1.32
N GLN A 38 -7.86 3.00 -1.76
CA GLN A 38 -8.04 3.85 -2.91
C GLN A 38 -7.12 3.35 -4.03
N HIS A 39 -7.65 3.18 -5.25
CA HIS A 39 -6.94 2.53 -6.35
C HIS A 39 -6.60 3.48 -7.50
N SER A 40 -6.18 4.72 -7.21
CA SER A 40 -5.72 5.66 -8.23
C SER A 40 -4.41 5.22 -8.85
N TYR A 41 -4.30 5.46 -10.16
CA TYR A 41 -3.05 5.32 -10.89
C TYR A 41 -2.46 6.70 -11.14
N PHE A 42 -1.18 6.88 -10.77
CA PHE A 42 -0.49 8.14 -10.93
C PHE A 42 0.53 8.06 -12.07
N ASN A 43 0.46 9.04 -12.97
CA ASN A 43 1.51 9.32 -13.92
C ASN A 43 1.79 10.83 -13.95
N MET A 44 2.90 11.23 -13.32
CA MET A 44 3.31 12.63 -13.18
C MET A 44 3.73 13.30 -14.51
N GLY A 45 3.91 12.53 -15.59
CA GLY A 45 4.09 13.08 -16.93
C GLY A 45 2.78 13.40 -17.65
N GLY A 46 1.64 12.98 -17.08
CA GLY A 46 0.31 13.02 -17.70
C GLY A 46 -0.21 11.62 -18.03
N HIS A 47 -1.54 11.48 -18.17
CA HIS A 47 -2.19 10.18 -18.38
C HIS A 47 -1.71 9.45 -19.66
N ASP A 48 -1.35 10.20 -20.70
CA ASP A 48 -0.86 9.69 -21.98
C ASP A 48 0.67 9.72 -22.13
N SER A 49 1.43 9.98 -21.06
CA SER A 49 2.87 10.20 -21.15
C SER A 49 3.72 8.92 -21.21
N GLY A 50 3.11 7.76 -21.46
CA GLY A 50 3.77 6.47 -21.50
C GLY A 50 4.15 5.93 -20.10
N THR A 51 5.35 5.36 -19.98
CA THR A 51 5.74 4.61 -18.78
C THR A 51 6.12 5.50 -17.60
N ILE A 52 5.98 4.99 -16.37
CA ILE A 52 6.46 5.64 -15.14
C ILE A 52 7.89 5.25 -14.73
N LEU A 53 8.64 4.53 -15.58
CA LEU A 53 9.92 3.92 -15.20
C LEU A 53 10.98 4.95 -14.77
N ASN A 54 10.87 6.19 -15.23
CA ASN A 54 11.77 7.29 -14.88
C ASN A 54 11.28 8.10 -13.64
N HIS A 55 10.06 7.84 -13.15
CA HIS A 55 9.58 8.48 -11.93
C HIS A 55 10.39 7.98 -10.74
N ARG A 56 10.60 8.87 -9.78
CA ARG A 56 11.37 8.58 -8.58
C ARG A 56 10.44 8.27 -7.42
N LEU A 57 10.69 7.14 -6.76
CA LEU A 57 9.91 6.63 -5.64
C LEU A 57 10.76 6.60 -4.38
N THR A 58 10.17 7.00 -3.27
CA THR A 58 10.67 6.80 -1.91
C THR A 58 9.53 6.21 -1.09
N ILE A 59 9.79 5.12 -0.36
CA ILE A 59 8.81 4.48 0.53
C ILE A 59 9.38 4.48 1.94
N HIS A 60 8.61 5.00 2.90
CA HIS A 60 8.93 5.00 4.32
C HIS A 60 8.58 3.65 4.96
N GLY A 61 9.27 2.58 4.53
CA GLY A 61 9.12 1.22 5.04
C GLY A 61 10.41 0.44 4.91
N SER A 62 10.65 -0.50 5.82
CA SER A 62 11.88 -1.33 5.85
C SER A 62 11.66 -2.80 5.55
N HIS A 63 10.40 -3.22 5.45
CA HIS A 63 10.03 -4.61 5.17
C HIS A 63 8.92 -4.66 4.13
N TYR A 64 8.74 -5.83 3.52
CA TYR A 64 7.67 -6.13 2.59
C TYR A 64 7.16 -7.56 2.81
N THR A 65 5.98 -7.85 2.28
CA THR A 65 5.42 -9.21 2.28
C THR A 65 5.65 -9.86 0.91
N PRO A 66 6.59 -10.80 0.76
CA PRO A 66 6.79 -11.50 -0.51
C PRO A 66 5.54 -12.30 -0.88
N VAL A 67 5.36 -12.51 -2.19
CA VAL A 67 4.23 -13.25 -2.75
C VAL A 67 4.71 -14.48 -3.51
N ASN A 68 3.85 -15.47 -3.64
CA ASN A 68 4.07 -16.63 -4.50
C ASN A 68 3.71 -16.35 -5.97
N ASP A 69 3.83 -17.35 -6.84
CA ASP A 69 3.58 -17.24 -8.29
C ASP A 69 2.15 -16.83 -8.67
N VAL A 70 1.20 -16.88 -7.73
CA VAL A 70 -0.20 -16.44 -7.90
C VAL A 70 -0.52 -15.20 -7.07
N GLN A 71 0.50 -14.43 -6.68
CA GLN A 71 0.41 -13.16 -5.96
C GLN A 71 -0.21 -13.25 -4.55
N ILE A 72 -0.18 -14.43 -3.93
CA ILE A 72 -0.62 -14.60 -2.53
C ILE A 72 0.58 -14.40 -1.60
N PRO A 73 0.49 -13.55 -0.57
CA PRO A 73 1.56 -13.38 0.41
C PRO A 73 1.98 -14.71 1.05
N THR A 74 3.29 -14.93 1.20
CA THR A 74 3.80 -16.19 1.78
C THR A 74 3.56 -16.30 3.29
N GLY A 75 3.21 -15.18 3.94
CA GLY A 75 3.13 -15.04 5.40
C GLY A 75 4.44 -14.54 6.04
N GLU A 76 5.53 -14.45 5.27
CA GLU A 76 6.78 -13.89 5.73
C GLU A 76 6.77 -12.35 5.69
N ILE A 77 7.64 -11.74 6.51
CA ILE A 77 7.93 -10.32 6.49
C ILE A 77 9.44 -10.19 6.33
N LEU A 78 9.90 -9.76 5.15
CA LEU A 78 11.32 -9.73 4.80
C LEU A 78 11.82 -8.29 4.71
N SER A 79 13.08 -8.07 5.10
CA SER A 79 13.74 -6.76 4.94
C SER A 79 13.85 -6.40 3.46
N VAL A 80 13.62 -5.12 3.14
CA VAL A 80 13.87 -4.61 1.77
C VAL A 80 15.37 -4.43 1.48
N GLN A 81 16.23 -4.38 2.51
CA GLN A 81 17.64 -4.04 2.37
C GLN A 81 18.38 -4.99 1.41
N GLY A 82 19.07 -4.42 0.42
CA GLY A 82 19.82 -5.20 -0.57
C GLY A 82 18.94 -5.91 -1.61
N THR A 83 17.63 -5.64 -1.62
CA THR A 83 16.69 -6.19 -2.60
C THR A 83 16.23 -5.12 -3.61
N PRO A 84 15.59 -5.51 -4.73
CA PRO A 84 14.95 -4.56 -5.66
C PRO A 84 13.87 -3.70 -5.01
N PHE A 85 13.31 -4.15 -3.88
CA PHE A 85 12.27 -3.46 -3.11
C PHE A 85 12.82 -2.32 -2.22
N ASP A 86 14.14 -2.08 -2.16
CA ASP A 86 14.70 -1.02 -1.29
C ASP A 86 14.47 0.40 -1.83
N PHE A 87 13.31 0.98 -1.56
CA PHE A 87 12.98 2.39 -1.84
C PHE A 87 13.12 3.30 -0.61
N LYS A 88 13.90 2.92 0.42
CA LYS A 88 14.12 3.79 1.59
C LYS A 88 14.81 5.10 1.24
N THR A 89 15.53 5.12 0.13
CA THR A 89 16.08 6.33 -0.50
C THR A 89 15.46 6.48 -1.88
N SER A 90 15.40 7.72 -2.38
CA SER A 90 14.82 8.00 -3.68
C SER A 90 15.53 7.22 -4.79
N ARG A 91 14.78 6.44 -5.57
CA ARG A 91 15.27 5.63 -6.71
C ARG A 91 14.30 5.71 -7.88
N ALA A 92 14.80 5.55 -9.10
CA ALA A 92 13.90 5.44 -10.25
C ALA A 92 13.16 4.09 -10.20
N ILE A 93 11.87 4.06 -10.51
CA ILE A 93 11.05 2.84 -10.46
C ILE A 93 11.65 1.75 -11.37
N GLY A 94 12.10 2.13 -12.56
CA GLY A 94 12.68 1.22 -13.54
C GLY A 94 14.11 0.75 -13.24
N GLU A 95 14.80 1.32 -12.25
CA GLU A 95 16.23 1.06 -11.97
C GLU A 95 16.51 -0.43 -11.73
N ARG A 96 15.59 -1.13 -11.06
CA ARG A 96 15.73 -2.55 -10.65
C ARG A 96 14.48 -3.39 -10.93
N ILE A 97 13.55 -2.90 -11.76
CA ILE A 97 12.26 -3.57 -11.97
C ILE A 97 12.42 -4.98 -12.57
N LYS A 98 13.50 -5.22 -13.33
CA LYS A 98 13.82 -6.52 -13.93
C LYS A 98 14.36 -7.54 -12.94
N ASP A 99 14.84 -7.07 -11.79
CA ASP A 99 15.39 -7.92 -10.73
C ASP A 99 14.29 -8.38 -9.76
N VAL A 100 13.07 -7.85 -9.89
CA VAL A 100 11.91 -8.24 -9.08
C VAL A 100 11.55 -9.69 -9.39
N PRO A 101 11.53 -10.59 -8.40
CA PRO A 101 11.13 -11.98 -8.60
C PRO A 101 9.68 -12.09 -9.06
N GLY A 102 9.39 -13.03 -9.97
CA GLY A 102 8.04 -13.34 -10.43
C GLY A 102 7.93 -13.52 -11.95
N PRO A 103 6.74 -13.85 -12.46
CA PRO A 103 6.52 -14.04 -13.89
C PRO A 103 6.60 -12.73 -14.68
N ALA A 104 7.14 -12.79 -15.90
CA ALA A 104 7.20 -11.65 -16.82
C ALA A 104 5.79 -11.17 -17.24
N PRO A 105 5.56 -9.87 -17.48
CA PRO A 105 6.55 -8.78 -17.54
C PRO A 105 7.10 -8.31 -16.18
N GLY A 106 6.62 -8.89 -15.08
CA GLY A 106 7.10 -8.62 -13.72
C GLY A 106 6.72 -7.21 -13.23
N GLY A 107 7.29 -6.84 -12.08
CA GLY A 107 7.11 -5.52 -11.50
C GLY A 107 6.72 -5.56 -10.03
N TYR A 108 6.52 -4.37 -9.45
CA TYR A 108 6.20 -4.24 -8.04
C TYR A 108 4.70 -4.38 -7.83
N ASP A 109 4.28 -5.52 -7.30
CA ASP A 109 2.93 -5.75 -6.79
C ASP A 109 2.98 -6.36 -5.38
N HIS A 110 3.53 -5.58 -4.44
CA HIS A 110 3.87 -6.06 -3.09
C HIS A 110 3.42 -5.05 -2.05
N ASN A 111 2.93 -5.55 -0.91
CA ASN A 111 2.67 -4.73 0.25
C ASN A 111 3.97 -4.39 0.98
N TYR A 112 4.15 -3.10 1.30
CA TYR A 112 5.24 -2.58 2.10
C TYR A 112 4.79 -2.37 3.54
N VAL A 113 5.61 -2.82 4.50
CA VAL A 113 5.39 -2.55 5.92
C VAL A 113 6.00 -1.18 6.24
N LEU A 114 5.11 -0.19 6.40
CA LEU A 114 5.48 1.19 6.68
C LEU A 114 6.01 1.35 8.12
N PHE A 115 6.88 2.33 8.32
CA PHE A 115 7.27 2.74 9.67
C PHE A 115 6.05 3.29 10.43
N ASP A 116 6.04 3.18 11.76
CA ASP A 116 5.07 3.90 12.58
C ASP A 116 5.32 5.41 12.39
N LEU A 117 4.42 6.06 11.64
CA LEU A 117 4.50 7.50 11.35
C LEU A 117 4.00 8.36 12.50
N GLY A 118 3.68 7.76 13.66
CA GLY A 118 3.25 8.46 14.86
C GLY A 118 1.73 8.49 15.05
N PRO A 119 1.23 9.26 16.04
CA PRO A 119 -0.13 9.15 16.56
C PRO A 119 -1.26 9.40 15.54
N ASP A 120 -0.98 10.06 14.42
CA ASP A 120 -1.94 10.29 13.33
C ASP A 120 -2.14 9.06 12.43
N ALA A 121 -1.30 8.03 12.54
CA ALA A 121 -1.39 6.77 11.78
C ALA A 121 -2.10 5.64 12.54
N LYS A 122 -2.47 5.84 13.81
CA LYS A 122 -3.23 4.85 14.59
C LYS A 122 -4.72 5.07 14.37
N SER A 123 -5.36 4.18 13.61
CA SER A 123 -6.81 4.00 13.75
C SER A 123 -7.08 3.62 15.21
N LYS A 124 -7.72 4.50 15.97
CA LYS A 124 -8.26 4.14 17.28
C LYS A 124 -9.41 3.16 17.06
N THR A 125 -9.13 1.86 17.04
CA THR A 125 -10.17 0.88 17.36
C THR A 125 -10.28 0.87 18.88
N LYS A 126 -11.40 1.37 19.38
CA LYS A 126 -11.64 1.47 20.83
C LYS A 126 -11.85 0.12 21.49
N ASP A 127 -11.97 -0.96 20.73
CA ASP A 127 -12.13 -2.31 21.25
C ASP A 127 -11.42 -3.33 20.33
N GLY A 128 -10.45 -4.04 20.90
CA GLY A 128 -10.02 -5.38 20.47
C GLY A 128 -9.26 -5.51 19.15
N MET A 129 -7.93 -5.59 19.24
CA MET A 129 -7.14 -6.81 18.97
C MET A 129 -5.74 -6.42 18.50
N ALA A 130 -4.73 -6.72 19.33
CA ALA A 130 -3.33 -6.45 19.08
C ALA A 130 -2.64 -7.69 18.48
N PHE A 131 -1.81 -7.47 17.46
CA PHE A 131 -0.66 -8.32 17.15
C PHE A 131 0.54 -7.36 17.04
N ALA A 132 1.69 -7.53 17.68
CA ALA A 132 2.23 -8.64 18.46
C ALA A 132 3.13 -8.10 19.60
N ARG A 133 3.04 -8.79 20.75
CA ARG A 133 3.82 -8.71 22.02
C ARG A 133 4.19 -7.34 22.57
#